data_AF-A0A9P8ZQH9-F1
#
_entry.id   AF-A0A9P8ZQH9-F1
#
_cell.length_a   1.000
_cell.length_b   1.000
_cell.length_c   1.000
_cell.angle_alpha   90.00
_cell.angle_beta   90.00
_cell.angle_gamma   90.00
#
_symmetry.space_group_name_H-M   'P 1'
#
loop_
_entity.id
_entity.type
_entity.pdbx_description
1 polymer ?
#
loop_
_entity_poly.entity_id
_entity_poly.type
_entity_poly.pdbx_seq_one_letter_code
_entity_poly.pdbx_strand_id
1 'polypeptide(L)'
;MTTVDNTSLLVRIWPIIQAPEPCLCTDADPSACAQSHIAAVRDQAMALQRNINGASLTAAAALNVAITDAHNKIRSLDHRNVSVCWRVAYSDACIVRTASDLVRPSAELSEQAWLDAVRRLDMAIIIAGAPGEGRLDLIYDLIEGIQQLYLPITCNPFANDLPLSLSSKDLPPLPPHGQPIPRLAAPPSLHTFMNTVHTSPFILSGFLNDWPALNEHSWTNRAYLYKLAGRVVNTVLGDFLKSLTDDHGQIKARYLAQHNLFTQFPSLRDDINVPDYVYSDIPGARNTLALNVWLGPAGAGSPAHTDEFANCYCVVFGRRSIWLAPPSVSHFLQPTGNTATIKVFSSTENPSSYSKEFIQNVVPVALAATLEPGDMLYLPRGWWHAIRMEDPSSAVSMWF
;
A
#
# COMPACT_ATOMS: atom_id res chain seq x y z
N MET A 1 -26.75 -5.53 14.72
CA MET A 1 -25.93 -6.24 13.71
C MET A 1 -26.89 -6.79 12.67
N THR A 2 -26.99 -6.13 11.52
CA THR A 2 -27.64 -6.72 10.34
C THR A 2 -26.85 -7.97 9.97
N THR A 3 -27.49 -9.12 9.91
CA THR A 3 -26.87 -10.35 9.43
C THR A 3 -26.51 -10.15 7.96
N VAL A 4 -25.21 -10.21 7.64
CA VAL A 4 -24.76 -10.19 6.24
C VAL A 4 -25.27 -11.46 5.58
N ASP A 5 -25.96 -11.32 4.44
CA ASP A 5 -26.41 -12.42 3.60
C ASP A 5 -26.29 -12.06 2.12
N ASN A 6 -26.39 -13.05 1.21
CA ASN A 6 -26.25 -12.81 -0.23
C ASN A 6 -27.25 -11.78 -0.76
N THR A 7 -28.48 -11.79 -0.25
CA THR A 7 -29.53 -10.87 -0.70
C THR A 7 -29.17 -9.43 -0.36
N SER A 8 -28.69 -9.19 0.86
CA SER A 8 -28.23 -7.88 1.32
C SER A 8 -27.06 -7.34 0.48
N LEU A 9 -26.12 -8.21 0.08
CA LEU A 9 -25.00 -7.84 -0.80
C LEU A 9 -25.50 -7.52 -2.22
N LEU A 10 -26.31 -8.39 -2.81
CA LEU A 10 -26.83 -8.23 -4.17
C LEU A 10 -27.68 -6.97 -4.34
N VAL A 11 -28.50 -6.61 -3.34
CA VAL A 11 -29.33 -5.39 -3.36
C VAL A 11 -28.47 -4.12 -3.50
N ARG A 12 -27.26 -4.10 -2.94
CA ARG A 12 -26.36 -2.94 -2.98
C ARG A 12 -25.63 -2.80 -4.33
N ILE A 13 -25.48 -3.90 -5.08
CA ILE A 13 -24.78 -3.90 -6.37
C ILE A 13 -25.55 -3.09 -7.42
N TRP A 14 -26.87 -3.30 -7.52
CA TRP A 14 -27.64 -2.79 -8.66
C TRP A 14 -27.69 -1.27 -8.77
N PRO A 15 -27.94 -0.50 -7.69
CA PRO A 15 -27.93 0.96 -7.76
C PRO A 15 -26.58 1.53 -8.21
N ILE A 16 -25.48 0.93 -7.76
CA ILE A 16 -24.11 1.41 -8.02
C ILE A 16 -23.72 1.20 -9.49
N ILE A 17 -24.10 0.06 -10.07
CA ILE A 17 -23.85 -0.23 -11.49
C ILE A 17 -24.70 0.65 -12.40
N GLN A 18 -25.92 0.98 -11.97
CA GLN A 18 -26.83 1.86 -12.70
C GLN A 18 -26.51 3.35 -12.51
N ALA A 19 -25.66 3.71 -11.53
CA ALA A 19 -25.26 5.09 -11.29
C ALA A 19 -24.56 5.70 -12.52
N PRO A 20 -24.69 7.02 -12.74
CA PRO A 20 -23.98 7.72 -13.81
C PRO A 20 -22.48 7.43 -13.76
N GLU A 21 -21.89 7.16 -14.93
CA GLU A 21 -20.47 6.84 -14.99
C GLU A 21 -19.63 8.11 -14.84
N PRO A 22 -18.50 8.05 -14.12
CA PRO A 22 -17.50 9.13 -14.16
C PRO A 22 -16.79 9.23 -15.53
N CYS A 23 -17.14 8.34 -16.47
CA CYS A 23 -16.61 8.29 -17.82
C CYS A 23 -17.25 9.38 -18.70
N LEU A 24 -16.49 10.43 -19.02
CA LEU A 24 -16.83 11.37 -20.09
C LEU A 24 -16.03 10.96 -21.33
N CYS A 25 -16.72 10.39 -22.32
CA CYS A 25 -16.10 10.05 -23.58
C CYS A 25 -16.33 11.15 -24.62
N THR A 26 -15.25 11.75 -25.13
CA THR A 26 -15.29 12.74 -26.22
C THR A 26 -14.93 12.13 -27.57
N ASP A 27 -14.54 10.86 -27.61
CA ASP A 27 -14.13 10.19 -28.84
C ASP A 27 -15.33 9.81 -29.71
N ALA A 28 -15.17 9.98 -31.03
CA ALA A 28 -16.21 9.66 -32.01
C ALA A 28 -16.50 8.14 -32.13
N ASP A 29 -15.64 7.28 -31.56
CA ASP A 29 -15.79 5.83 -31.52
C ASP A 29 -16.03 5.33 -30.08
N PRO A 30 -17.25 4.92 -29.73
CA PRO A 30 -17.58 4.36 -28.41
C PRO A 30 -16.74 3.13 -28.00
N SER A 31 -16.12 2.43 -28.96
CA SER A 31 -15.28 1.26 -28.71
C SER A 31 -13.86 1.62 -28.27
N ALA A 32 -13.35 2.80 -28.64
CA ALA A 32 -12.06 3.30 -28.18
C ALA A 32 -12.03 3.55 -26.65
N CYS A 33 -13.22 3.78 -26.10
CA CYS A 33 -13.45 4.35 -24.77
C CYS A 33 -14.20 3.40 -23.83
N ALA A 34 -14.29 2.10 -24.14
CA ALA A 34 -14.95 1.08 -23.33
C ALA A 34 -16.46 1.22 -23.10
N GLN A 35 -17.16 2.24 -23.64
CA GLN A 35 -18.59 2.44 -23.38
C GLN A 35 -19.43 1.24 -23.80
N SER A 36 -19.09 0.60 -24.93
CA SER A 36 -19.73 -0.65 -25.36
C SER A 36 -19.54 -1.80 -24.36
N HIS A 37 -18.39 -1.86 -23.68
CA HIS A 37 -18.09 -2.87 -22.67
C HIS A 37 -18.87 -2.60 -21.39
N ILE A 38 -18.96 -1.33 -20.97
CA ILE A 38 -19.74 -0.95 -19.79
C ILE A 38 -21.23 -1.24 -20.03
N ALA A 39 -21.76 -0.91 -21.22
CA ALA A 39 -23.12 -1.25 -21.59
C ALA A 39 -23.37 -2.77 -21.55
N ALA A 40 -22.46 -3.56 -22.12
CA ALA A 40 -22.56 -5.02 -22.08
C ALA A 40 -22.55 -5.59 -20.64
N VAL A 41 -21.69 -5.06 -19.77
CA VAL A 41 -21.64 -5.45 -18.34
C VAL A 41 -22.95 -5.09 -17.63
N ARG A 42 -23.52 -3.92 -17.92
CA ARG A 42 -24.82 -3.48 -17.38
C ARG A 42 -25.97 -4.37 -17.84
N ASP A 43 -25.96 -4.78 -19.11
CA ASP A 43 -26.96 -5.72 -19.61
C ASP A 43 -26.89 -7.06 -18.87
N GLN A 44 -25.68 -7.56 -18.59
CA GLN A 44 -25.49 -8.75 -17.75
C GLN A 44 -25.97 -8.52 -16.32
N ALA A 45 -25.69 -7.36 -15.73
CA ALA A 45 -26.16 -7.01 -14.39
C ALA A 45 -27.70 -6.99 -14.31
N MET A 46 -28.37 -6.36 -15.28
CA MET A 46 -29.83 -6.34 -15.38
C MET A 46 -30.42 -7.73 -15.59
N ALA A 47 -29.77 -8.57 -16.40
CA ALA A 47 -30.20 -9.95 -16.61
C ALA A 47 -30.10 -10.78 -15.31
N LEU A 48 -29.00 -10.64 -14.56
CA LEU A 48 -28.81 -11.29 -13.26
C LEU A 48 -29.85 -10.82 -12.24
N GLN A 49 -30.11 -9.51 -12.18
CA GLN A 49 -31.13 -8.94 -11.29
C GLN A 49 -32.54 -9.50 -11.56
N ARG A 50 -32.90 -9.67 -12.84
CA ARG A 50 -34.22 -10.21 -13.22
C ARG A 50 -34.34 -11.71 -13.05
N ASN A 51 -33.24 -12.46 -13.09
CA ASN A 51 -33.25 -13.93 -13.10
C ASN A 51 -32.21 -14.53 -12.15
N ILE A 52 -32.33 -14.20 -10.86
CA ILE A 52 -31.46 -14.67 -9.77
C ILE A 52 -31.37 -16.22 -9.74
N ASN A 53 -32.41 -16.95 -10.17
CA ASN A 53 -32.47 -18.41 -10.03
C ASN A 53 -32.12 -19.22 -11.30
N GLY A 54 -31.85 -18.60 -12.46
CA GLY A 54 -31.88 -19.35 -13.74
C GLY A 54 -30.88 -19.00 -14.84
N ALA A 55 -30.01 -17.98 -14.69
CA ALA A 55 -29.17 -17.47 -15.80
C ALA A 55 -27.63 -17.51 -15.56
N SER A 56 -27.16 -18.16 -14.50
CA SER A 56 -25.82 -17.89 -13.94
C SER A 56 -24.62 -18.28 -14.84
N LEU A 57 -24.68 -19.41 -15.55
CA LEU A 57 -23.51 -19.96 -16.25
C LEU A 57 -23.10 -19.18 -17.51
N THR A 58 -24.05 -18.72 -18.32
CA THR A 58 -23.77 -17.96 -19.55
C THR A 58 -23.29 -16.55 -19.24
N ALA A 59 -23.87 -15.90 -18.22
CA ALA A 59 -23.44 -14.60 -17.74
C ALA A 59 -21.99 -14.65 -17.22
N ALA A 60 -21.61 -15.70 -16.50
CA ALA A 60 -20.25 -15.87 -15.97
C ALA A 60 -19.17 -15.88 -17.08
N ALA A 61 -19.42 -16.59 -18.19
CA ALA A 61 -18.47 -16.66 -19.30
C ALA A 61 -18.31 -15.29 -19.99
N ALA A 62 -19.41 -14.61 -20.29
CA ALA A 62 -19.38 -13.28 -20.91
C ALA A 62 -18.65 -12.25 -20.03
N LEU A 63 -18.89 -12.29 -18.71
CA LEU A 63 -18.23 -11.39 -17.77
C LEU A 63 -16.72 -11.68 -17.65
N ASN A 64 -16.30 -12.95 -17.69
CA ASN A 64 -14.87 -13.29 -17.70
C ASN A 64 -14.16 -12.75 -18.96
N VAL A 65 -14.84 -12.77 -20.11
CA VAL A 65 -14.33 -12.15 -21.36
C VAL A 65 -14.19 -10.64 -21.17
N ALA A 66 -15.22 -9.97 -20.65
CA ALA A 66 -15.18 -8.52 -20.40
C ALA A 66 -14.03 -8.12 -19.45
N ILE A 67 -13.79 -8.88 -18.37
CA ILE A 67 -12.66 -8.68 -17.45
C ILE A 67 -11.33 -8.81 -18.21
N THR A 68 -11.19 -9.85 -19.04
CA THR A 68 -9.95 -10.12 -19.78
C THR A 68 -9.65 -9.03 -20.80
N ASP A 69 -10.66 -8.61 -21.56
CA ASP A 69 -10.52 -7.58 -22.59
C ASP A 69 -10.15 -6.24 -21.98
N ALA A 70 -10.84 -5.83 -20.91
CA ALA A 70 -10.53 -4.58 -20.20
C ALA A 70 -9.13 -4.62 -19.57
N HIS A 71 -8.71 -5.74 -18.96
CA HIS A 71 -7.36 -5.89 -18.43
C HIS A 71 -6.28 -5.78 -19.51
N ASN A 72 -6.45 -6.51 -20.61
CA ASN A 72 -5.51 -6.47 -21.73
C ASN A 72 -5.38 -5.06 -22.30
N LYS A 73 -6.50 -4.33 -22.40
CA LYS A 73 -6.49 -2.95 -22.87
C LYS A 73 -5.76 -2.02 -21.90
N ILE A 74 -6.07 -2.07 -20.60
CA ILE A 74 -5.38 -1.27 -19.58
C ILE A 74 -3.88 -1.52 -19.61
N ARG A 75 -3.46 -2.79 -19.70
CA ARG A 75 -2.05 -3.19 -19.76
C ARG A 75 -1.34 -2.72 -21.04
N SER A 76 -2.07 -2.60 -22.15
CA SER A 76 -1.51 -2.16 -23.44
C SER A 76 -1.23 -0.66 -23.50
N LEU A 77 -1.79 0.13 -22.59
CA LEU A 77 -1.69 1.59 -22.57
C LEU A 77 -0.64 2.06 -21.55
N ASP A 78 -0.02 3.22 -21.82
CA ASP A 78 0.71 3.95 -20.77
C ASP A 78 -0.28 4.30 -19.65
N HIS A 79 0.12 4.11 -18.38
CA HIS A 79 -0.72 4.39 -17.22
C HIS A 79 -1.36 5.80 -17.23
N ARG A 80 -0.71 6.80 -17.84
CA ARG A 80 -1.23 8.17 -18.00
C ARG A 80 -2.36 8.29 -19.02
N ASN A 81 -2.49 7.31 -19.92
CA ASN A 81 -3.42 7.28 -21.03
C ASN A 81 -4.58 6.29 -20.81
N VAL A 82 -4.61 5.59 -19.67
CA VAL A 82 -5.71 4.70 -19.33
C VAL A 82 -6.94 5.55 -18.98
N SER A 83 -7.97 5.50 -19.83
CA SER A 83 -9.20 6.25 -19.58
C SER A 83 -9.95 5.72 -18.35
N VAL A 84 -10.69 6.61 -17.69
CA VAL A 84 -11.58 6.25 -16.58
C VAL A 84 -12.55 5.14 -16.99
N CYS A 85 -13.03 5.18 -18.24
CA CYS A 85 -14.00 4.25 -18.76
C CYS A 85 -13.51 2.80 -18.81
N TRP A 86 -12.27 2.56 -19.24
CA TRP A 86 -11.69 1.20 -19.21
C TRP A 86 -11.55 0.67 -17.79
N ARG A 87 -11.23 1.55 -16.83
CA ARG A 87 -11.17 1.20 -15.40
C ARG A 87 -12.56 0.90 -14.83
N VAL A 88 -13.58 1.70 -15.17
CA VAL A 88 -14.99 1.42 -14.82
C VAL A 88 -15.43 0.08 -15.40
N ALA A 89 -15.17 -0.17 -16.68
CA ALA A 89 -15.54 -1.42 -17.34
C ALA A 89 -14.92 -2.64 -16.62
N TYR A 90 -13.64 -2.55 -16.26
CA TYR A 90 -12.95 -3.60 -15.51
C TYR A 90 -13.56 -3.81 -14.11
N SER A 91 -13.74 -2.73 -13.34
CA SER A 91 -14.30 -2.80 -11.99
C SER A 91 -15.73 -3.34 -11.99
N ASP A 92 -16.60 -2.84 -12.87
CA ASP A 92 -18.00 -3.25 -12.94
C ASP A 92 -18.09 -4.72 -13.40
N ALA A 93 -17.27 -5.16 -14.35
CA ALA A 93 -17.25 -6.56 -14.77
C ALA A 93 -16.83 -7.49 -13.62
N CYS A 94 -15.85 -7.10 -12.81
CA CYS A 94 -15.44 -7.85 -11.61
C CYS A 94 -16.55 -7.92 -10.56
N ILE A 95 -17.26 -6.81 -10.30
CA ILE A 95 -18.40 -6.75 -9.38
C ILE A 95 -19.53 -7.66 -9.86
N VAL A 96 -19.97 -7.52 -11.13
CA VAL A 96 -21.08 -8.31 -11.69
C VAL A 96 -20.73 -9.79 -11.80
N ARG A 97 -19.48 -10.12 -12.13
CA ARG A 97 -19.04 -11.51 -12.15
C ARG A 97 -19.15 -12.13 -10.76
N THR A 98 -18.81 -11.37 -9.72
CA THR A 98 -18.94 -11.80 -8.33
C THR A 98 -20.41 -11.91 -7.92
N ALA A 99 -21.26 -10.98 -8.35
CA ALA A 99 -22.71 -11.10 -8.19
C ALA A 99 -23.24 -12.41 -8.81
N SER A 100 -22.74 -12.79 -10.00
CA SER A 100 -23.08 -14.06 -10.64
C SER A 100 -22.65 -15.29 -9.84
N ASP A 101 -21.57 -15.21 -9.06
CA ASP A 101 -21.19 -16.28 -8.12
C ASP A 101 -22.14 -16.32 -6.91
N LEU A 102 -22.52 -15.17 -6.36
CA LEU A 102 -23.40 -15.05 -5.18
C LEU A 102 -24.86 -15.50 -5.43
N VAL A 103 -25.35 -15.43 -6.67
CA VAL A 103 -26.69 -15.94 -7.00
C VAL A 103 -26.73 -17.46 -7.14
N ARG A 104 -25.58 -18.13 -7.25
CA ARG A 104 -25.53 -19.59 -7.33
C ARG A 104 -25.74 -20.23 -5.96
N PRO A 105 -26.31 -21.45 -5.90
CA PRO A 105 -26.30 -22.21 -4.67
C PRO A 105 -24.87 -22.40 -4.18
N SER A 106 -24.59 -22.03 -2.93
CA SER A 106 -23.24 -22.06 -2.36
C SER A 106 -22.60 -23.46 -2.40
N ALA A 107 -23.40 -24.52 -2.35
CA ALA A 107 -22.98 -25.91 -2.48
C ALA A 107 -22.34 -26.24 -3.85
N GLU A 108 -22.54 -25.41 -4.88
CA GLU A 108 -21.94 -25.59 -6.20
C GLU A 108 -20.53 -24.98 -6.34
N LEU A 109 -20.12 -24.15 -5.39
CA LEU A 109 -18.85 -23.43 -5.44
C LEU A 109 -17.88 -23.99 -4.40
N SER A 110 -16.66 -24.30 -4.84
CA SER A 110 -15.59 -24.72 -3.94
C SER A 110 -15.04 -23.54 -3.13
N GLU A 111 -14.34 -23.83 -2.03
CA GLU A 111 -13.58 -22.81 -1.29
C GLU A 111 -12.63 -22.02 -2.21
N GLN A 112 -11.99 -22.70 -3.17
CA GLN A 112 -11.12 -22.05 -4.16
C GLN A 112 -11.88 -21.03 -5.03
N ALA A 113 -13.13 -21.31 -5.40
CA ALA A 113 -13.93 -20.39 -6.20
C ALA A 113 -14.22 -19.08 -5.44
N TRP A 114 -14.44 -19.16 -4.12
CA TRP A 114 -14.61 -17.98 -3.28
C TRP A 114 -13.31 -17.20 -3.09
N LEU A 115 -12.18 -17.88 -2.94
CA LEU A 115 -10.86 -17.23 -2.94
C LEU A 115 -10.59 -16.50 -4.26
N ASP A 116 -10.97 -17.10 -5.39
CA ASP A 116 -10.85 -16.48 -6.71
C ASP A 116 -11.79 -15.27 -6.87
N ALA A 117 -12.98 -15.31 -6.27
CA ALA A 117 -13.91 -14.18 -6.24
C ALA A 117 -13.34 -13.00 -5.44
N VAL A 118 -12.77 -13.24 -4.25
CA VAL A 118 -12.11 -12.17 -3.48
C VAL A 118 -10.89 -11.63 -4.24
N ARG A 119 -10.06 -12.51 -4.81
CA ARG A 119 -8.91 -12.08 -5.64
C ARG A 119 -9.36 -11.20 -6.81
N ARG A 120 -10.47 -11.53 -7.47
CA ARG A 120 -11.02 -10.73 -8.58
C ARG A 120 -11.40 -9.32 -8.13
N LEU A 121 -12.01 -9.20 -6.96
CA LEU A 121 -12.39 -7.93 -6.34
C LEU A 121 -11.15 -7.12 -5.92
N ASP A 122 -10.16 -7.75 -5.28
CA ASP A 122 -8.87 -7.11 -4.95
C ASP A 122 -8.18 -6.57 -6.21
N MET A 123 -8.17 -7.36 -7.29
CA MET A 123 -7.59 -6.91 -8.56
C MET A 123 -8.35 -5.74 -9.17
N ALA A 124 -9.65 -5.60 -8.95
CA ALA A 124 -10.42 -4.43 -9.36
C ALA A 124 -9.96 -3.15 -8.65
N ILE A 125 -9.56 -3.25 -7.38
CA ILE A 125 -8.93 -2.14 -6.63
C ILE A 125 -7.53 -1.88 -7.20
N ILE A 126 -6.70 -2.91 -7.36
CA ILE A 126 -5.29 -2.77 -7.75
C ILE A 126 -5.12 -2.24 -9.18
N ILE A 127 -5.86 -2.78 -10.15
CA ILE A 127 -5.72 -2.45 -11.57
C ILE A 127 -6.48 -1.17 -11.92
N ALA A 128 -7.72 -1.05 -11.43
CA ALA A 128 -8.63 0.00 -11.88
C ALA A 128 -8.84 1.10 -10.82
N GLY A 129 -8.58 0.84 -9.54
CA GLY A 129 -8.83 1.79 -8.46
C GLY A 129 -10.31 1.98 -8.12
N ALA A 130 -11.20 1.13 -8.68
CA ALA A 130 -12.65 1.20 -8.49
C ALA A 130 -13.27 2.59 -8.71
N PRO A 131 -13.09 3.21 -9.88
CA PRO A 131 -13.48 4.61 -10.09
C PRO A 131 -15.00 4.76 -10.15
N GLY A 132 -15.52 5.76 -9.45
CA GLY A 132 -16.95 6.10 -9.41
C GLY A 132 -17.54 5.95 -8.01
N GLU A 133 -18.58 6.72 -7.73
CA GLU A 133 -19.19 6.80 -6.40
C GLU A 133 -19.72 5.43 -5.95
N GLY A 134 -19.40 5.06 -4.70
CA GLY A 134 -19.85 3.83 -4.03
C GLY A 134 -19.22 2.51 -4.51
N ARG A 135 -18.48 2.48 -5.63
CA ARG A 135 -17.90 1.23 -6.17
C ARG A 135 -16.84 0.63 -5.27
N LEU A 136 -15.95 1.47 -4.74
CA LEU A 136 -14.90 1.02 -3.83
C LEU A 136 -15.50 0.45 -2.54
N ASP A 137 -16.44 1.15 -1.93
CA ASP A 137 -17.16 0.69 -0.73
C ASP A 137 -17.85 -0.65 -1.00
N LEU A 138 -18.59 -0.76 -2.10
CA LEU A 138 -19.25 -2.00 -2.50
C LEU A 138 -18.26 -3.16 -2.66
N ILE A 139 -17.09 -2.91 -3.25
CA ILE A 139 -16.07 -3.94 -3.38
C ILE A 139 -15.62 -4.41 -1.99
N TYR A 140 -15.36 -3.51 -1.04
CA TYR A 140 -15.02 -3.89 0.32
C TYR A 140 -16.13 -4.71 0.99
N ASP A 141 -17.38 -4.28 0.85
CA ASP A 141 -18.53 -5.00 1.42
C ASP A 141 -18.68 -6.41 0.84
N LEU A 142 -18.41 -6.56 -0.47
CA LEU A 142 -18.43 -7.86 -1.13
C LEU A 142 -17.29 -8.75 -0.64
N ILE A 143 -16.08 -8.21 -0.50
CA ILE A 143 -14.92 -8.95 0.04
C ILE A 143 -15.23 -9.40 1.47
N GLU A 144 -15.64 -8.48 2.34
CA GLU A 144 -15.97 -8.78 3.74
C GLU A 144 -17.11 -9.79 3.82
N GLY A 145 -18.19 -9.60 3.07
CA GLY A 145 -19.34 -10.49 3.06
C GLY A 145 -19.00 -11.90 2.58
N ILE A 146 -18.21 -12.05 1.50
CA ILE A 146 -17.74 -13.35 1.03
C ILE A 146 -16.85 -14.02 2.08
N GLN A 147 -15.96 -13.25 2.71
CA GLN A 147 -15.08 -13.79 3.75
C GLN A 147 -15.86 -14.27 4.97
N GLN A 148 -16.89 -13.53 5.40
CA GLN A 148 -17.74 -13.91 6.53
C GLN A 148 -18.63 -15.13 6.21
N LEU A 149 -19.24 -15.16 5.03
CA LEU A 149 -20.23 -16.18 4.66
C LEU A 149 -19.60 -17.50 4.19
N TYR A 150 -18.52 -17.43 3.42
CA TYR A 150 -17.99 -18.57 2.66
C TYR A 150 -16.55 -18.93 2.99
N LEU A 151 -15.79 -18.01 3.57
CA LEU A 151 -14.40 -18.23 3.97
C LEU A 151 -14.15 -17.94 5.46
N PRO A 152 -15.05 -18.34 6.39
CA PRO A 152 -14.91 -17.98 7.79
C PRO A 152 -13.57 -18.49 8.33
N ILE A 153 -12.82 -17.66 9.05
CA ILE A 153 -11.57 -18.09 9.69
C ILE A 153 -11.95 -19.06 10.81
N THR A 154 -11.80 -20.36 10.57
CA THR A 154 -12.11 -21.41 11.56
C THR A 154 -10.91 -21.72 12.43
N CYS A 155 -9.71 -21.46 11.93
CA CYS A 155 -8.45 -21.59 12.65
C CYS A 155 -7.51 -20.48 12.18
N ASN A 156 -6.96 -19.70 13.12
CA ASN A 156 -5.90 -18.75 12.81
C ASN A 156 -4.55 -19.46 13.02
N PRO A 157 -3.77 -19.72 11.96
CA PRO A 157 -2.51 -20.46 12.07
C PRO A 157 -1.48 -19.74 12.96
N PHE A 158 -1.67 -18.45 13.19
CA PHE A 158 -0.79 -17.59 13.96
C PHE A 158 -1.35 -17.27 15.36
N ALA A 159 -2.45 -17.92 15.79
CA ALA A 159 -3.10 -17.61 17.07
C ALA A 159 -2.18 -17.71 18.30
N ASN A 160 -1.19 -18.61 18.24
CA ASN A 160 -0.23 -18.83 19.31
C ASN A 160 1.13 -18.16 19.04
N ASP A 161 1.25 -17.38 17.96
CA ASP A 161 2.49 -16.70 17.65
C ASP A 161 2.76 -15.61 18.67
N LEU A 162 4.03 -15.54 19.08
CA LEU A 162 4.51 -14.38 19.79
C LEU A 162 4.64 -13.19 18.83
N PRO A 163 4.41 -11.96 19.32
CA PRO A 163 4.70 -10.76 18.55
C PRO A 163 6.14 -10.78 18.00
N LEU A 164 6.33 -10.29 16.78
CA LEU A 164 7.67 -10.13 16.20
C LEU A 164 8.56 -9.33 17.15
N SER A 165 9.72 -9.89 17.46
CA SER A 165 10.72 -9.26 18.33
C SER A 165 11.87 -8.70 17.52
N LEU A 166 12.50 -7.64 18.05
CA LEU A 166 13.72 -7.08 17.48
C LEU A 166 14.86 -8.08 17.61
N SER A 167 15.73 -8.15 16.60
CA SER A 167 16.93 -8.98 16.66
C SER A 167 17.83 -8.51 17.81
N SER A 168 18.30 -9.46 18.62
CA SER A 168 19.31 -9.20 19.65
C SER A 168 20.72 -9.01 19.07
N LYS A 169 20.90 -9.17 17.75
CA LYS A 169 22.19 -8.93 17.09
C LYS A 169 22.53 -7.45 17.15
N ASP A 170 23.82 -7.16 17.26
CA ASP A 170 24.33 -5.80 17.13
C ASP A 170 23.95 -5.22 15.78
N LEU A 171 23.54 -3.96 15.79
CA LEU A 171 23.23 -3.23 14.58
C LEU A 171 24.52 -3.01 13.78
N PRO A 172 24.48 -3.16 12.44
CA PRO A 172 25.60 -2.77 11.60
C PRO A 172 25.91 -1.27 11.78
N PRO A 173 27.17 -0.85 11.56
CA PRO A 173 27.52 0.56 11.65
C PRO A 173 26.76 1.37 10.60
N LEU A 174 26.45 2.62 10.96
CA LEU A 174 25.86 3.57 10.03
C LEU A 174 26.85 3.93 8.92
N PRO A 175 26.38 4.27 7.70
CA PRO A 175 27.23 4.75 6.62
C PRO A 175 28.03 6.01 7.00
N PRO A 176 29.09 6.38 6.26
CA PRO A 176 29.85 7.59 6.52
C PRO A 176 28.98 8.86 6.55
N HIS A 177 29.06 9.57 7.66
CA HIS A 177 28.30 10.80 7.94
C HIS A 177 29.11 11.70 8.88
N GLY A 178 28.75 12.98 8.92
CA GLY A 178 29.43 13.98 9.74
C GLY A 178 28.73 14.22 11.07
N GLN A 179 27.40 14.09 11.10
CA GLN A 179 26.57 14.35 12.28
C GLN A 179 25.39 13.37 12.35
N PRO A 180 24.88 13.05 13.54
CA PRO A 180 23.62 12.31 13.64
C PRO A 180 22.45 13.15 13.12
N ILE A 181 21.36 12.49 12.70
CA ILE A 181 20.10 13.20 12.43
C ILE A 181 19.60 13.81 13.76
N PRO A 182 19.26 15.12 13.81
CA PRO A 182 18.79 15.76 15.05
C PRO A 182 17.54 15.08 15.61
N ARG A 183 17.58 14.73 16.90
CA ARG A 183 16.40 14.27 17.66
C ARG A 183 15.88 15.45 18.48
N LEU A 184 14.65 15.87 18.24
CA LEU A 184 14.03 16.95 19.02
C LEU A 184 13.46 16.39 20.32
N ALA A 185 13.60 17.14 21.41
CA ALA A 185 13.10 16.73 22.73
C ALA A 185 11.57 16.68 22.81
N ALA A 186 10.88 17.46 21.96
CA ALA A 186 9.44 17.49 21.86
C ALA A 186 9.00 17.82 20.42
N PRO A 187 7.79 17.42 20.01
CA PRO A 187 7.21 17.83 18.74
C PRO A 187 7.16 19.37 18.62
N PRO A 188 7.72 19.99 17.57
CA PRO A 188 7.60 21.44 17.38
C PRO A 188 6.14 21.85 17.19
N SER A 189 5.77 23.04 17.65
CA SER A 189 4.46 23.61 17.30
C SER A 189 4.35 23.76 15.77
N LEU A 190 3.14 23.71 15.21
CA LEU A 190 2.92 23.93 13.76
C LEU A 190 3.53 25.26 13.29
N HIS A 191 3.42 26.31 14.10
CA HIS A 191 4.03 27.61 13.82
C HIS A 191 5.56 27.51 13.72
N THR A 192 6.21 26.84 14.67
CA THR A 192 7.67 26.62 14.65
C THR A 192 8.09 25.73 13.48
N PHE A 193 7.31 24.69 13.19
CA PHE A 193 7.53 23.81 12.06
C PHE A 193 7.56 24.60 10.75
N MET A 194 6.48 25.31 10.44
CA MET A 194 6.33 26.08 9.21
C MET A 194 7.37 27.18 9.05
N ASN A 195 7.77 27.86 10.12
CA ASN A 195 8.63 29.04 10.01
C ASN A 195 10.11 28.76 10.24
N THR A 196 10.49 27.61 10.82
CA THR A 196 11.86 27.41 11.31
C THR A 196 12.47 26.07 10.98
N VAL A 197 11.74 24.96 11.13
CA VAL A 197 12.35 23.61 11.06
C VAL A 197 11.95 22.78 9.85
N HIS A 198 10.98 23.22 9.03
CA HIS A 198 10.53 22.46 7.85
C HIS A 198 11.61 22.25 6.77
N THR A 199 12.71 22.99 6.77
CA THR A 199 13.77 22.88 5.76
C THR A 199 14.83 21.82 6.08
N SER A 200 14.82 21.25 7.28
CA SER A 200 15.86 20.33 7.76
C SER A 200 15.26 19.08 8.40
N PRO A 201 15.89 17.91 8.23
CA PRO A 201 15.37 16.67 8.78
C PRO A 201 15.53 16.63 10.30
N PHE A 202 14.56 16.00 10.94
CA PHE A 202 14.61 15.75 12.38
C PHE A 202 13.81 14.50 12.75
N ILE A 203 14.12 13.93 13.90
CA ILE A 203 13.42 12.77 14.46
C ILE A 203 12.65 13.18 15.71
N LEU A 204 11.42 12.72 15.81
CA LEU A 204 10.61 12.75 17.03
C LEU A 204 10.53 11.33 17.60
N SER A 205 11.16 11.12 18.76
CA SER A 205 11.17 9.82 19.41
C SER A 205 9.89 9.50 20.13
N GLY A 206 9.39 8.27 19.94
CA GLY A 206 8.14 7.82 20.54
C GLY A 206 6.92 8.62 20.07
N PHE A 207 7.00 9.27 18.89
CA PHE A 207 5.91 10.05 18.33
C PHE A 207 4.67 9.19 18.04
N LEU A 208 4.85 7.91 17.75
CA LEU A 208 3.78 6.96 17.44
C LEU A 208 3.29 6.19 18.69
N ASN A 209 3.71 6.56 19.91
CA ASN A 209 3.42 5.76 21.11
C ASN A 209 1.92 5.59 21.40
N ASP A 210 1.09 6.48 20.87
CA ASP A 210 -0.37 6.47 20.98
C ASP A 210 -1.07 5.79 19.78
N TRP A 211 -0.33 5.33 18.77
CA TRP A 211 -0.91 4.61 17.63
C TRP A 211 -1.38 3.22 18.07
N PRO A 212 -2.61 2.81 17.71
CA PRO A 212 -3.05 1.43 17.95
C PRO A 212 -2.15 0.39 17.28
N ALA A 213 -1.49 0.73 16.17
CA ALA A 213 -0.52 -0.13 15.48
C ALA A 213 0.68 -0.57 16.35
N LEU A 214 0.98 0.16 17.44
CA LEU A 214 2.02 -0.19 18.42
C LEU A 214 1.45 -0.86 19.68
N ASN A 215 0.14 -0.77 19.88
CA ASN A 215 -0.53 -1.09 21.13
C ASN A 215 -1.66 -2.11 20.90
N GLU A 216 -2.93 -1.67 20.92
CA GLU A 216 -4.12 -2.53 20.91
C GLU A 216 -4.20 -3.39 19.64
N HIS A 217 -3.75 -2.84 18.52
CA HIS A 217 -3.80 -3.39 17.18
C HIS A 217 -2.38 -3.62 16.66
N SER A 218 -1.52 -4.19 17.50
CA SER A 218 -0.09 -4.28 17.20
C SER A 218 0.22 -4.96 15.87
N TRP A 219 0.94 -4.26 14.99
CA TRP A 219 1.37 -4.80 13.69
C TRP A 219 2.49 -5.84 13.81
N THR A 220 3.04 -6.06 15.01
CA THR A 220 3.93 -7.21 15.25
C THR A 220 3.16 -8.50 15.53
N ASN A 221 1.85 -8.42 15.76
CA ASN A 221 0.98 -9.57 15.97
C ASN A 221 0.48 -10.13 14.62
N ARG A 222 1.02 -11.29 14.23
CA ARG A 222 0.63 -11.97 12.98
C ARG A 222 -0.81 -12.46 12.99
N ALA A 223 -1.34 -12.85 14.14
CA ALA A 223 -2.75 -13.25 14.25
C ALA A 223 -3.69 -12.09 13.93
N TYR A 224 -3.34 -10.88 14.39
CA TYR A 224 -4.07 -9.66 14.10
C TYR A 224 -4.04 -9.33 12.61
N LEU A 225 -2.84 -9.21 12.02
CA LEU A 225 -2.70 -8.91 10.59
C LEU A 225 -3.35 -9.97 9.68
N TYR A 226 -3.28 -11.25 10.07
CA TYR A 226 -3.95 -12.33 9.34
C TYR A 226 -5.47 -12.22 9.41
N LYS A 227 -6.03 -11.83 10.55
CA LYS A 227 -7.47 -11.58 10.69
C LYS A 227 -7.94 -10.48 9.74
N LEU A 228 -7.14 -9.41 9.60
CA LEU A 228 -7.43 -8.31 8.67
C LEU A 228 -7.28 -8.69 7.20
N ALA A 229 -6.24 -9.48 6.87
CA ALA A 229 -6.05 -10.00 5.53
C ALA A 229 -7.14 -11.01 5.10
N GLY A 230 -7.85 -11.56 6.08
CA GLY A 230 -8.77 -12.68 5.89
C GLY A 230 -8.04 -13.97 5.48
N ARG A 231 -8.80 -14.95 4.98
CA ARG A 231 -8.22 -16.19 4.43
C ARG A 231 -7.46 -16.01 3.13
N VAL A 232 -7.42 -14.80 2.56
CA VAL A 232 -6.80 -14.58 1.24
C VAL A 232 -5.30 -14.40 1.42
N VAL A 233 -4.64 -15.53 1.64
CA VAL A 233 -3.20 -15.62 1.84
C VAL A 233 -2.40 -15.47 0.54
N ASN A 234 -3.05 -15.04 -0.55
CA ASN A 234 -2.46 -14.68 -1.84
C ASN A 234 -2.55 -13.16 -2.11
N THR A 235 -2.89 -12.38 -1.09
CA THR A 235 -2.75 -10.91 -1.10
C THR A 235 -1.32 -10.54 -0.75
N VAL A 236 -0.94 -9.28 -1.03
CA VAL A 236 0.39 -8.75 -0.68
C VAL A 236 0.69 -8.91 0.81
N LEU A 237 -0.30 -8.64 1.67
CA LEU A 237 -0.18 -8.81 3.13
C LEU A 237 -0.11 -10.29 3.53
N GLY A 238 -0.91 -11.16 2.90
CA GLY A 238 -0.86 -12.60 3.14
C GLY A 238 0.48 -13.25 2.74
N ASP A 239 1.03 -12.88 1.58
CA ASP A 239 2.36 -13.31 1.13
C ASP A 239 3.44 -12.80 2.08
N PHE A 240 3.34 -11.54 2.54
CA PHE A 240 4.27 -11.00 3.52
C PHE A 240 4.22 -11.79 4.84
N LEU A 241 3.02 -12.04 5.39
CA LEU A 241 2.83 -12.78 6.64
C LEU A 241 3.42 -14.20 6.58
N LYS A 242 3.22 -14.91 5.46
CA LYS A 242 3.86 -16.21 5.21
C LYS A 242 5.38 -16.10 5.13
N SER A 243 5.89 -15.04 4.53
CA SER A 243 7.32 -14.88 4.27
C SER A 243 8.13 -14.42 5.48
N LEU A 244 7.46 -13.94 6.53
CA LEU A 244 8.07 -13.57 7.81
C LEU A 244 8.62 -14.79 8.57
N THR A 245 8.11 -16.00 8.31
CA THR A 245 8.65 -17.25 8.85
C THR A 245 8.45 -18.39 7.85
N ASP A 246 9.50 -19.03 7.37
CA ASP A 246 9.39 -20.39 6.84
C ASP A 246 9.66 -21.42 7.96
N ASP A 247 9.38 -22.70 7.67
CA ASP A 247 9.57 -23.84 8.60
C ASP A 247 11.04 -24.04 9.03
N HIS A 248 11.98 -23.25 8.49
CA HIS A 248 13.41 -23.27 8.76
C HIS A 248 13.95 -21.92 9.27
N GLY A 249 13.09 -20.93 9.52
CA GLY A 249 13.47 -19.59 10.00
C GLY A 249 14.17 -18.71 8.96
N GLN A 250 14.10 -19.03 7.67
CA GLN A 250 14.64 -18.17 6.60
C GLN A 250 13.56 -17.23 6.04
N ILE A 251 13.93 -15.95 5.93
CA ILE A 251 13.03 -14.91 5.45
C ILE A 251 13.14 -14.83 3.91
N LYS A 252 12.09 -15.25 3.20
CA LYS A 252 11.92 -15.03 1.74
C LYS A 252 11.01 -13.84 1.42
N ALA A 253 10.89 -12.89 2.35
CA ALA A 253 9.98 -11.77 2.20
C ALA A 253 10.32 -10.89 1.00
N ARG A 254 9.31 -10.63 0.17
CA ARG A 254 9.37 -9.62 -0.86
C ARG A 254 9.27 -8.26 -0.18
N TYR A 255 10.09 -7.31 -0.63
CA TYR A 255 9.99 -5.94 -0.17
C TYR A 255 8.76 -5.28 -0.80
N LEU A 256 7.72 -5.06 0.00
CA LEU A 256 6.60 -4.21 -0.37
C LEU A 256 7.01 -2.76 -0.13
N ALA A 257 7.36 -2.09 -1.23
CA ALA A 257 7.75 -0.69 -1.23
C ALA A 257 6.60 0.17 -1.72
N GLN A 258 6.41 1.33 -1.09
CA GLN A 258 5.57 2.42 -1.59
C GLN A 258 4.15 1.99 -1.99
N HIS A 259 3.50 1.18 -1.14
CA HIS A 259 2.17 0.66 -1.43
C HIS A 259 1.12 1.26 -0.50
N ASN A 260 0.04 1.81 -1.05
CA ASN A 260 -1.08 2.29 -0.24
C ASN A 260 -1.93 1.10 0.27
N LEU A 261 -1.41 0.40 1.26
CA LEU A 261 -2.02 -0.80 1.83
C LEU A 261 -3.39 -0.51 2.45
N PHE A 262 -3.64 0.73 2.89
CA PHE A 262 -4.93 1.17 3.43
C PHE A 262 -6.06 1.12 2.40
N THR A 263 -5.74 1.20 1.10
CA THR A 263 -6.76 0.98 0.04
C THR A 263 -7.07 -0.50 -0.18
N GLN A 264 -6.27 -1.43 0.32
CA GLN A 264 -6.61 -2.85 0.26
C GLN A 264 -7.25 -3.31 1.56
N PHE A 265 -6.75 -2.79 2.69
CA PHE A 265 -7.23 -3.11 4.03
C PHE A 265 -7.56 -1.81 4.77
N PRO A 266 -8.77 -1.23 4.55
CA PRO A 266 -9.16 0.05 5.14
C PRO A 266 -9.09 0.09 6.66
N SER A 267 -9.36 -1.03 7.32
CA SER A 267 -9.27 -1.17 8.77
C SER A 267 -7.87 -0.89 9.33
N LEU A 268 -6.79 -1.10 8.55
CA LEU A 268 -5.44 -0.70 8.97
C LEU A 268 -5.29 0.82 9.13
N ARG A 269 -6.18 1.62 8.51
CA ARG A 269 -6.16 3.08 8.63
C ARG A 269 -6.53 3.50 10.05
N ASP A 270 -7.35 2.73 10.74
CA ASP A 270 -7.77 2.99 12.12
C ASP A 270 -6.62 2.76 13.12
N ASP A 271 -5.54 2.12 12.68
CA ASP A 271 -4.38 1.82 13.52
C ASP A 271 -3.33 2.94 13.57
N ILE A 272 -3.53 4.02 12.80
CA ILE A 272 -2.55 5.09 12.64
C ILE A 272 -3.16 6.49 12.85
N ASN A 273 -2.38 7.39 13.45
CA ASN A 273 -2.68 8.81 13.49
C ASN A 273 -1.86 9.56 12.44
N VAL A 274 -2.48 10.46 11.69
CA VAL A 274 -1.78 11.29 10.71
C VAL A 274 -1.19 12.51 11.44
N PRO A 275 0.13 12.77 11.39
CA PRO A 275 0.74 13.91 12.05
C PRO A 275 0.21 15.23 11.50
N ASP A 276 -0.11 16.20 12.36
CA ASP A 276 -0.65 17.50 11.92
C ASP A 276 0.27 18.25 10.94
N TYR A 277 1.58 17.98 10.97
CA TYR A 277 2.56 18.57 10.06
C TYR A 277 2.18 18.36 8.59
N VAL A 278 1.50 17.27 8.24
CA VAL A 278 1.14 16.97 6.85
C VAL A 278 0.13 17.96 6.25
N TYR A 279 -0.54 18.75 7.10
CA TYR A 279 -1.50 19.78 6.69
C TYR A 279 -0.86 21.18 6.66
N SER A 280 0.45 21.29 6.87
CA SER A 280 1.15 22.56 6.91
C SER A 280 1.36 23.13 5.51
N ASP A 281 1.13 24.43 5.35
CA ASP A 281 1.42 25.16 4.12
C ASP A 281 2.91 25.51 4.04
N ILE A 282 3.73 24.53 3.65
CA ILE A 282 5.17 24.69 3.43
C ILE A 282 5.49 24.77 1.93
N PRO A 283 6.59 25.43 1.53
CA PRO A 283 6.94 25.55 0.12
C PRO A 283 7.06 24.19 -0.59
N GLY A 284 6.22 23.97 -1.61
CA GLY A 284 6.20 22.73 -2.38
C GLY A 284 5.43 21.60 -1.72
N ALA A 285 4.60 21.89 -0.71
CA ALA A 285 3.62 20.96 -0.18
C ALA A 285 2.68 20.47 -1.31
N ARG A 286 2.29 19.22 -1.19
CA ARG A 286 1.35 18.51 -2.01
C ARG A 286 -0.08 18.80 -1.55
N ASN A 287 -0.98 19.05 -2.50
CA ASN A 287 -2.41 19.28 -2.21
C ASN A 287 -3.16 18.04 -1.69
N THR A 288 -2.55 16.85 -1.75
CA THR A 288 -3.17 15.59 -1.36
C THR A 288 -2.19 14.76 -0.56
N LEU A 289 -2.65 14.19 0.56
CA LEU A 289 -1.86 13.25 1.33
C LEU A 289 -1.73 11.93 0.59
N ALA A 290 -0.50 11.42 0.42
CA ALA A 290 -0.27 10.05 -0.02
C ALA A 290 0.30 9.21 1.13
N LEU A 291 -0.46 8.21 1.52
CA LEU A 291 -0.08 7.22 2.52
C LEU A 291 0.50 5.99 1.81
N ASN A 292 1.71 5.57 2.22
CA ASN A 292 2.27 4.31 1.78
C ASN A 292 2.81 3.52 2.96
N VAL A 293 2.63 2.20 2.90
CA VAL A 293 3.23 1.22 3.81
C VAL A 293 4.47 0.63 3.16
N TRP A 294 5.52 0.48 3.96
CA TRP A 294 6.80 -0.09 3.60
C TRP A 294 7.06 -1.31 4.46
N LEU A 295 7.07 -2.49 3.87
CA LEU A 295 7.06 -3.74 4.59
C LEU A 295 8.08 -4.69 3.97
N GLY A 296 9.03 -5.19 4.75
CA GLY A 296 10.11 -5.98 4.17
C GLY A 296 10.98 -6.72 5.18
N PRO A 297 11.87 -7.60 4.68
CA PRO A 297 12.84 -8.31 5.49
C PRO A 297 13.99 -7.42 5.95
N ALA A 298 14.76 -7.90 6.92
CA ALA A 298 16.09 -7.35 7.19
C ALA A 298 16.95 -7.35 5.92
N GLY A 299 17.72 -6.29 5.71
CA GLY A 299 18.54 -6.05 4.52
C GLY A 299 17.79 -5.39 3.36
N ALA A 300 16.46 -5.38 3.34
CA ALA A 300 15.70 -4.61 2.35
C ALA A 300 15.84 -3.11 2.57
N GLY A 301 15.58 -2.32 1.54
CA GLY A 301 15.76 -0.88 1.61
C GLY A 301 15.81 -0.20 0.26
N SER A 302 16.28 1.04 0.24
CA SER A 302 16.39 1.84 -0.97
C SER A 302 17.80 2.42 -1.11
N PRO A 303 18.34 2.50 -2.34
CA PRO A 303 19.53 3.30 -2.59
C PRO A 303 19.27 4.78 -2.25
N ALA A 304 20.33 5.58 -2.20
CA ALA A 304 20.19 7.01 -2.01
C ALA A 304 19.39 7.62 -3.17
N HIS A 305 18.29 8.30 -2.87
CA HIS A 305 17.43 8.94 -3.86
C HIS A 305 16.77 10.19 -3.28
N THR A 306 16.04 10.92 -4.12
CA THR A 306 15.24 12.10 -3.74
C THR A 306 13.79 11.90 -4.15
N ASP A 307 12.89 12.44 -3.33
CA ASP A 307 11.46 12.50 -3.60
C ASP A 307 11.01 13.95 -3.87
N GLU A 308 9.90 14.08 -4.60
CA GLU A 308 9.31 15.37 -4.95
C GLU A 308 8.52 16.03 -3.82
N PHE A 309 8.25 15.31 -2.72
CA PHE A 309 7.39 15.74 -1.62
C PHE A 309 8.11 15.68 -0.27
N ALA A 310 7.60 16.42 0.72
CA ALA A 310 8.02 16.23 2.10
C ALA A 310 7.41 14.93 2.64
N ASN A 311 8.03 14.34 3.67
CA ASN A 311 7.60 13.05 4.20
C ASN A 311 7.63 13.04 5.73
N CYS A 312 6.51 12.67 6.36
CA CYS A 312 6.53 12.15 7.72
C CYS A 312 6.66 10.63 7.65
N TYR A 313 7.87 10.13 7.92
CA TYR A 313 8.21 8.73 7.82
C TYR A 313 8.21 8.07 9.21
N CYS A 314 7.20 7.25 9.46
CA CYS A 314 6.86 6.73 10.78
C CYS A 314 7.22 5.24 10.88
N VAL A 315 8.07 4.84 11.83
CA VAL A 315 8.49 3.45 12.00
C VAL A 315 7.57 2.73 12.98
N VAL A 316 6.79 1.77 12.47
CA VAL A 316 5.79 1.02 13.26
C VAL A 316 6.43 -0.14 14.01
N PHE A 317 7.25 -0.95 13.32
CA PHE A 317 8.05 -2.00 13.96
C PHE A 317 9.34 -2.28 13.19
N GLY A 318 10.30 -2.93 13.87
CA GLY A 318 11.64 -3.19 13.33
C GLY A 318 12.50 -1.93 13.25
N ARG A 319 13.82 -2.08 13.19
CA ARG A 319 14.75 -0.95 13.10
C ARG A 319 15.14 -0.66 11.66
N ARG A 320 15.41 0.62 11.36
CA ARG A 320 15.90 1.06 10.05
C ARG A 320 17.07 2.03 10.18
N SER A 321 18.17 1.72 9.51
CA SER A 321 19.26 2.67 9.32
C SER A 321 18.91 3.64 8.20
N ILE A 322 19.04 4.93 8.48
CA ILE A 322 18.77 6.03 7.56
C ILE A 322 20.06 6.82 7.36
N TRP A 323 20.34 7.16 6.11
CA TRP A 323 21.38 8.11 5.74
C TRP A 323 20.77 9.22 4.90
N LEU A 324 21.12 10.47 5.18
CA LEU A 324 20.60 11.66 4.53
C LEU A 324 21.73 12.57 4.03
N ALA A 325 21.47 13.31 2.96
CA ALA A 325 22.34 14.42 2.52
C ALA A 325 21.51 15.61 2.01
N PRO A 326 21.96 16.84 2.24
CA PRO A 326 21.25 18.02 1.77
C PRO A 326 21.27 18.12 0.23
N PRO A 327 20.28 18.78 -0.39
CA PRO A 327 20.24 18.98 -1.84
C PRO A 327 21.49 19.68 -2.42
N SER A 328 22.20 20.47 -1.60
CA SER A 328 23.41 21.21 -2.00
C SER A 328 24.56 20.32 -2.48
N VAL A 329 24.60 19.05 -2.08
CA VAL A 329 25.65 18.10 -2.47
C VAL A 329 25.25 17.15 -3.60
N SER A 330 24.11 17.38 -4.27
CA SER A 330 23.56 16.50 -5.31
C SER A 330 24.56 16.14 -6.41
N HIS A 331 25.38 17.09 -6.84
CA HIS A 331 26.36 16.87 -7.91
C HIS A 331 27.48 15.89 -7.53
N PHE A 332 27.77 15.73 -6.23
CA PHE A 332 28.74 14.76 -5.72
C PHE A 332 28.16 13.35 -5.56
N LEU A 333 26.84 13.19 -5.71
CA LEU A 333 26.15 11.91 -5.60
C LEU A 333 25.98 11.17 -6.94
N GLN A 334 26.45 11.78 -8.03
CA GLN A 334 26.43 11.20 -9.38
C GLN A 334 25.04 10.66 -9.77
N PRO A 335 23.99 11.50 -9.77
CA PRO A 335 22.62 11.04 -9.91
C PRO A 335 22.31 10.52 -11.32
N THR A 336 21.57 9.41 -11.40
CA THR A 336 20.89 8.93 -12.61
C THR A 336 19.39 9.05 -12.37
N GLY A 337 18.78 10.10 -12.93
CA GLY A 337 17.42 10.50 -12.54
C GLY A 337 17.39 11.00 -11.10
N ASN A 338 16.46 10.50 -10.28
CA ASN A 338 16.35 10.85 -8.86
C ASN A 338 17.17 9.93 -7.93
N THR A 339 17.93 8.97 -8.47
CA THR A 339 18.68 7.97 -7.69
C THR A 339 20.19 8.16 -7.87
N ALA A 340 20.95 8.10 -6.77
CA ALA A 340 22.41 8.17 -6.78
C ALA A 340 23.03 6.85 -7.25
N THR A 341 24.14 6.92 -7.99
CA THR A 341 24.91 5.72 -8.35
C THR A 341 25.77 5.19 -7.20
N ILE A 342 26.06 6.06 -6.22
CA ILE A 342 26.85 5.72 -5.03
C ILE A 342 26.02 4.83 -4.09
N LYS A 343 26.57 3.65 -3.77
CA LYS A 343 25.96 2.70 -2.85
C LYS A 343 26.35 3.03 -1.40
N VAL A 344 25.49 3.79 -0.73
CA VAL A 344 25.74 4.29 0.63
C VAL A 344 25.88 3.17 1.67
N PHE A 345 25.11 2.08 1.58
CA PHE A 345 25.14 1.00 2.57
C PHE A 345 26.08 -0.18 2.27
N SER A 346 26.62 -0.31 1.05
CA SER A 346 27.46 -1.46 0.68
C SER A 346 28.91 -1.38 1.18
N SER A 347 29.27 -0.26 1.80
CA SER A 347 30.64 0.15 2.11
C SER A 347 30.98 0.02 3.60
N THR A 348 30.01 -0.34 4.45
CA THR A 348 30.26 -0.67 5.87
C THR A 348 31.27 -1.80 6.01
N GLU A 349 31.47 -2.58 4.95
CA GLU A 349 32.45 -3.66 4.84
C GLU A 349 33.77 -3.22 4.15
N ASN A 350 33.78 -2.11 3.40
CA ASN A 350 34.99 -1.55 2.77
C ASN A 350 34.92 -0.02 2.54
N PRO A 351 35.37 0.79 3.52
CA PRO A 351 35.33 2.26 3.45
C PRO A 351 36.21 2.89 2.35
N SER A 352 37.20 2.16 1.82
CA SER A 352 38.11 2.65 0.76
C SER A 352 37.46 2.71 -0.63
N SER A 353 36.20 2.25 -0.76
CA SER A 353 35.45 2.22 -2.02
C SER A 353 34.85 3.56 -2.44
N TYR A 354 34.84 4.56 -1.57
CA TYR A 354 34.26 5.87 -1.86
C TYR A 354 35.19 6.77 -2.66
N SER A 355 34.61 7.53 -3.59
CA SER A 355 35.36 8.56 -4.30
C SER A 355 35.84 9.65 -3.33
N LYS A 356 36.96 10.28 -3.67
CA LYS A 356 37.49 11.39 -2.89
C LYS A 356 36.50 12.54 -2.80
N GLU A 357 35.73 12.80 -3.87
CA GLU A 357 34.71 13.85 -3.86
C GLU A 357 33.59 13.55 -2.85
N PHE A 358 33.13 12.30 -2.76
CA PHE A 358 32.12 11.90 -1.78
C PHE A 358 32.62 12.10 -0.34
N ILE A 359 33.83 11.62 -0.03
CA ILE A 359 34.42 11.74 1.31
C ILE A 359 34.62 13.21 1.70
N GLN A 360 35.09 14.05 0.77
CA GLN A 360 35.41 15.44 1.08
C GLN A 360 34.19 16.36 1.14
N ASN A 361 33.16 16.11 0.32
CA ASN A 361 32.06 17.06 0.16
C ASN A 361 30.72 16.56 0.67
N VAL A 362 30.47 15.25 0.68
CA VAL A 362 29.19 14.68 1.13
C VAL A 362 29.27 14.30 2.60
N VAL A 363 30.27 13.49 2.99
CA VAL A 363 30.37 12.94 4.35
C VAL A 363 30.28 14.02 5.44
N PRO A 364 30.98 15.17 5.36
CA PRO A 364 30.94 16.18 6.43
C PRO A 364 29.56 16.78 6.71
N VAL A 365 28.66 16.77 5.72
CA VAL A 365 27.30 17.35 5.82
C VAL A 365 26.20 16.29 5.77
N ALA A 366 26.56 15.03 5.54
CA ALA A 366 25.63 13.92 5.60
C ALA A 366 25.22 13.61 7.03
N LEU A 367 23.99 13.14 7.18
CA LEU A 367 23.39 12.77 8.45
C LEU A 367 23.07 11.28 8.46
N ALA A 368 23.14 10.63 9.62
CA ALA A 368 22.64 9.27 9.75
C ALA A 368 22.04 9.01 11.13
N ALA A 369 21.10 8.06 11.19
CA ALA A 369 20.58 7.53 12.44
C ALA A 369 19.97 6.15 12.21
N THR A 370 19.88 5.35 13.26
CA THR A 370 18.93 4.24 13.31
C THR A 370 17.62 4.76 13.88
N LEU A 371 16.52 4.53 13.16
CA LEU A 371 15.15 4.74 13.64
C LEU A 371 14.66 3.47 14.34
N GLU A 372 14.05 3.68 15.49
CA GLU A 372 13.44 2.66 16.33
C GLU A 372 11.91 2.62 16.14
N PRO A 373 11.23 1.50 16.50
CA PRO A 373 9.77 1.49 16.60
C PRO A 373 9.28 2.66 17.46
N GLY A 374 8.32 3.42 16.95
CA GLY A 374 7.81 4.62 17.62
C GLY A 374 8.40 5.94 17.12
N ASP A 375 9.54 5.92 16.41
CA ASP A 375 10.15 7.13 15.85
C ASP A 375 9.37 7.65 14.62
N MET A 376 9.23 8.97 14.51
CA MET A 376 8.87 9.66 13.27
C MET A 376 10.08 10.47 12.78
N LEU A 377 10.50 10.23 11.54
CA LEU A 377 11.44 11.07 10.81
C LEU A 377 10.66 12.05 9.93
N TYR A 378 10.88 13.34 10.15
CA TYR A 378 10.52 14.35 9.15
C TYR A 378 11.65 14.46 8.12
N LEU A 379 11.31 14.28 6.85
CA LEU A 379 12.21 14.38 5.71
C LEU A 379 11.73 15.50 4.78
N PRO A 380 12.48 16.62 4.68
CA PRO A 380 12.10 17.70 3.78
C PRO A 380 12.24 17.28 2.32
N ARG A 381 11.43 17.91 1.47
CA ARG A 381 11.48 17.76 0.02
C ARG A 381 12.90 17.93 -0.54
N GLY A 382 13.27 17.05 -1.47
CA GLY A 382 14.55 17.12 -2.19
C GLY A 382 15.79 16.66 -1.41
N TRP A 383 15.66 16.29 -0.14
CA TRP A 383 16.77 15.68 0.60
C TRP A 383 17.07 14.29 0.07
N TRP A 384 18.37 14.02 -0.14
CA TRP A 384 18.84 12.70 -0.47
C TRP A 384 18.66 11.78 0.72
N HIS A 385 18.13 10.59 0.49
CA HIS A 385 17.91 9.62 1.55
C HIS A 385 18.12 8.18 1.06
N ALA A 386 18.80 7.39 1.89
CA ALA A 386 18.95 5.96 1.72
C ALA A 386 18.44 5.26 2.99
N ILE A 387 17.79 4.12 2.83
CA ILE A 387 17.20 3.36 3.94
C ILE A 387 17.66 1.90 3.85
N ARG A 388 18.00 1.29 4.98
CA ARG A 388 18.20 -0.16 5.13
C ARG A 388 17.45 -0.66 6.37
N MET A 389 16.65 -1.70 6.22
CA MET A 389 16.00 -2.39 7.33
C MET A 389 17.02 -3.29 8.03
N GLU A 390 17.11 -3.18 9.35
CA GLU A 390 18.04 -4.00 10.15
C GLU A 390 17.34 -5.21 10.76
N ASP A 391 16.02 -5.12 10.92
CA ASP A 391 15.10 -6.22 11.25
C ASP A 391 14.02 -6.33 10.17
N PRO A 392 13.21 -7.41 10.12
CA PRO A 392 11.90 -7.33 9.50
C PRO A 392 11.15 -6.12 10.05
N SER A 393 10.67 -5.24 9.17
CA SER A 393 10.19 -3.93 9.57
C SER A 393 8.98 -3.47 8.78
N SER A 394 8.12 -2.69 9.44
CA SER A 394 7.06 -1.89 8.83
C SER A 394 7.22 -0.40 9.14
N ALA A 395 6.96 0.43 8.15
CA ALA A 395 6.90 1.88 8.30
C ALA A 395 5.77 2.44 7.43
N VAL A 396 5.24 3.60 7.84
CA VAL A 396 4.26 4.37 7.10
C VAL A 396 4.90 5.68 6.65
N SER A 397 4.99 5.91 5.35
CA SER A 397 5.35 7.21 4.80
C SER A 397 4.11 8.01 4.50
N MET A 398 4.16 9.30 4.81
CA MET A 398 3.09 10.25 4.57
C MET A 398 3.65 11.39 3.75
N TRP A 399 3.48 11.30 2.43
CA TRP A 399 3.93 12.33 1.50
C TRP A 399 2.90 13.45 1.41
N PHE A 400 3.37 14.68 1.62
CA PHE A 400 2.54 15.86 1.72
C PHE A 400 3.23 17.13 1.21
#